data_AF-A0A8H2K7S0-F1
#
_entry.id   AF-A0A8H2K7S0-F1
#
_cell.length_a   1.000
_cell.length_b   1.000
_cell.length_c   1.000
_cell.angle_alpha   90.00
_cell.angle_beta   90.00
_cell.angle_gamma   90.00
#
_symmetry.space_group_name_H-M   'P 1'
#
loop_
_entity.id
_entity.type
_entity.pdbx_description
1 polymer ?
#
loop_
_entity_poly.entity_id
_entity_poly.type
_entity_poly.pdbx_seq_one_letter_code
_entity_poly.pdbx_strand_id
1 'polypeptide(L)'
;MGRSLPLPGDLSPAQVIAVQDALLSNADRLLQAALAMLERENVPLARSLAILGMEESGKAIALHERRVQIAHAPEGAAFVDQRLQDLWGQHGRKLEVVHEFLVTEEYWFDVEPANPEENARVLGTIEAWKRDHNLIKQRGFYVDVTADGDPVTPQEVADADAVRDVISHVHQIGWQLRSGEHIEGKRQLQHEQDVPPATEEEIEGVRRTMRSVDPEVVEGFVGSMREGTKGEKLNNRAHAFVLPASPFNTVGQPGYEAQDRELWALAQEGLENTGEVPDSTP
;
A
#
# COMPACT_ATOMS: atom_id res chain seq x y z
N MET A 1 6.14 -25.55 14.76
CA MET A 1 7.08 -24.71 13.97
C MET A 1 6.99 -25.12 12.51
N GLY A 2 6.15 -24.45 11.72
CA GLY A 2 6.13 -24.63 10.28
C GLY A 2 7.35 -23.92 9.68
N ARG A 3 8.17 -24.61 8.89
CA ARG A 3 9.18 -23.96 8.06
C ARG A 3 8.45 -22.98 7.14
N SER A 4 8.69 -21.69 7.31
CA SER A 4 8.30 -20.70 6.30
C SER A 4 9.03 -21.09 5.02
N LEU A 5 8.28 -21.42 3.97
CA LEU A 5 8.87 -21.71 2.68
C LEU A 5 9.47 -20.40 2.16
N PRO A 6 10.75 -20.39 1.74
CA PRO A 6 11.37 -19.19 1.21
C PRO A 6 10.62 -18.73 -0.04
N LEU A 7 10.56 -17.42 -0.26
CA LEU A 7 10.06 -16.86 -1.51
C LEU A 7 10.91 -17.42 -2.67
N PRO A 8 10.31 -18.04 -3.71
CA PRO A 8 11.06 -18.50 -4.87
C PRO A 8 11.84 -17.36 -5.52
N GLY A 9 13.08 -17.60 -5.95
CA GLY A 9 13.95 -16.57 -6.51
C GLY A 9 13.57 -16.11 -7.92
N ASP A 10 12.77 -16.88 -8.64
CA ASP A 10 12.49 -16.77 -10.08
C ASP A 10 11.01 -16.55 -10.38
N LEU A 11 10.42 -15.52 -9.76
CA LEU A 11 9.04 -15.14 -10.06
C LEU A 11 8.93 -14.40 -11.40
N SER A 12 8.09 -14.92 -12.30
CA SER A 12 7.66 -14.19 -13.50
C SER A 12 6.80 -12.97 -13.13
N PRO A 13 6.69 -11.94 -14.00
CA PRO A 13 5.85 -10.78 -13.72
C PRO A 13 4.39 -11.12 -13.35
N ALA A 14 3.78 -12.09 -14.05
CA ALA A 14 2.42 -12.53 -13.74
C ALA A 14 2.32 -13.21 -12.36
N GLN A 15 3.35 -13.96 -11.94
CA GLN A 15 3.40 -14.55 -10.60
C GLN A 15 3.60 -13.48 -9.52
N VAL A 16 4.39 -12.44 -9.79
CA VAL A 16 4.54 -11.31 -8.86
C VAL A 16 3.19 -10.65 -8.58
N ILE A 17 2.41 -10.36 -9.63
CA ILE A 17 1.06 -9.79 -9.51
C ILE A 17 0.15 -10.74 -8.73
N ALA A 18 0.12 -12.03 -9.10
CA ALA A 18 -0.72 -13.02 -8.42
C ALA A 18 -0.36 -13.18 -6.92
N VAL A 19 0.93 -13.10 -6.57
CA VAL A 19 1.36 -13.11 -5.16
C VAL A 19 0.89 -11.85 -4.46
N GLN A 20 1.05 -10.67 -5.06
CA GLN A 20 0.57 -9.41 -4.46
C GLN A 20 -0.94 -9.43 -4.23
N ASP A 21 -1.73 -9.88 -5.21
CA ASP A 21 -3.18 -10.01 -5.10
C ASP A 21 -3.59 -10.98 -3.98
N ALA A 22 -2.91 -12.13 -3.88
CA ALA A 22 -3.16 -13.11 -2.85
C ALA A 22 -2.82 -12.58 -1.44
N LEU A 23 -1.75 -11.79 -1.31
CA LEU A 23 -1.37 -11.15 -0.05
C LEU A 23 -2.41 -10.11 0.38
N LEU A 24 -2.86 -9.26 -0.54
CA LEU A 24 -3.88 -8.24 -0.27
C LEU A 24 -5.20 -8.88 0.14
N SER A 25 -5.66 -9.88 -0.61
CA SER A 25 -6.88 -10.64 -0.28
C SER A 25 -6.78 -11.33 1.08
N ASN A 26 -5.62 -11.91 1.40
CA ASN A 26 -5.42 -12.56 2.69
C ASN A 26 -5.34 -11.55 3.84
N ALA A 27 -4.70 -10.40 3.63
CA ALA A 27 -4.67 -9.30 4.59
C ALA A 27 -6.07 -8.79 4.92
N ASP A 28 -6.89 -8.49 3.90
CA ASP A 28 -8.29 -8.08 4.09
C ASP A 28 -9.07 -9.12 4.90
N ARG A 29 -9.03 -10.39 4.50
CA ARG A 29 -9.71 -11.48 5.20
C ARG A 29 -9.31 -11.57 6.68
N LEU A 30 -8.03 -11.38 6.99
CA LEU A 30 -7.51 -11.40 8.36
C LEU A 30 -7.99 -10.19 9.17
N LEU A 31 -8.05 -9.00 8.57
CA LEU A 31 -8.53 -7.78 9.21
C LEU A 31 -10.05 -7.83 9.44
N GLN A 32 -10.82 -8.33 8.48
CA GLN A 32 -12.26 -8.58 8.64
C GLN A 32 -12.54 -9.57 9.76
N ALA A 33 -11.75 -10.66 9.83
CA ALA A 33 -11.84 -11.60 10.93
C ALA A 33 -11.48 -10.94 12.27
N ALA A 34 -10.50 -10.03 12.30
CA ALA A 34 -10.14 -9.28 13.50
C ALA A 34 -11.29 -8.38 13.97
N LEU A 35 -11.95 -7.65 13.07
CA LEU A 35 -13.14 -6.84 13.38
C LEU A 35 -14.28 -7.69 13.96
N ALA A 36 -14.60 -8.82 13.33
CA ALA A 36 -15.62 -9.72 13.82
C ALA A 36 -15.31 -10.28 15.23
N MET A 37 -14.03 -10.40 15.59
CA MET A 37 -13.62 -10.79 16.94
C MET A 37 -13.74 -9.63 17.94
N LEU A 38 -13.46 -8.38 17.53
CA LEU A 38 -13.73 -7.21 18.36
C LEU A 38 -15.22 -7.05 18.68
N GLU A 39 -16.10 -7.25 17.69
CA GLU A 39 -17.56 -7.20 17.87
C GLU A 39 -18.07 -8.23 18.88
N ARG A 40 -17.33 -9.33 19.05
CA ARG A 40 -17.61 -10.40 20.03
C ARG A 40 -16.85 -10.21 21.34
N GLU A 41 -16.26 -9.03 21.55
CA GLU A 41 -15.45 -8.68 22.72
C GLU A 41 -14.22 -9.58 22.94
N ASN A 42 -13.79 -10.31 21.90
CA ASN A 42 -12.58 -11.13 21.92
C ASN A 42 -11.37 -10.33 21.40
N VAL A 43 -11.00 -9.30 22.16
CA VAL A 43 -9.91 -8.37 21.83
C VAL A 43 -8.55 -9.07 21.64
N PRO A 44 -8.15 -10.06 22.46
CA PRO A 44 -6.85 -10.72 22.31
C PRO A 44 -6.71 -11.48 20.98
N LEU A 45 -7.77 -12.17 20.56
CA LEU A 45 -7.81 -12.85 19.27
C LEU A 45 -7.86 -11.85 18.11
N ALA A 46 -8.65 -10.79 18.24
CA ALA A 46 -8.68 -9.71 17.25
C ALA A 46 -7.30 -9.10 17.02
N ARG A 47 -6.58 -8.75 18.08
CA ARG A 47 -5.20 -8.22 18.01
C ARG A 47 -4.26 -9.18 17.28
N SER A 48 -4.38 -10.48 17.55
CA SER A 48 -3.52 -11.48 16.93
C SER A 48 -3.81 -11.65 15.44
N LEU A 49 -5.08 -11.58 15.04
CA LEU A 49 -5.50 -11.57 13.64
C LEU A 49 -5.06 -10.27 12.92
N ALA A 50 -5.16 -9.12 13.59
CA ALA A 50 -4.68 -7.85 13.05
C ALA A 50 -3.16 -7.88 12.79
N ILE A 51 -2.36 -8.43 13.70
CA ILE A 51 -0.92 -8.63 13.48
C ILE A 51 -0.65 -9.52 12.26
N LEU A 52 -1.40 -10.61 12.09
CA LEU A 52 -1.27 -11.45 10.90
C LEU A 52 -1.65 -10.69 9.62
N GLY A 53 -2.71 -9.89 9.64
CA GLY A 53 -3.11 -9.03 8.51
C GLY A 53 -2.01 -8.01 8.15
N MET A 54 -1.36 -7.42 9.15
CA MET A 54 -0.20 -6.55 8.94
C MET A 54 1.00 -7.31 8.36
N GLU A 55 1.28 -8.54 8.79
CA GLU A 55 2.38 -9.33 8.22
C GLU A 55 2.17 -9.61 6.72
N GLU A 56 0.94 -9.83 6.28
CA GLU A 56 0.61 -9.98 4.85
C GLU A 56 0.67 -8.65 4.11
N SER A 57 0.17 -7.57 4.72
CA SER A 57 0.24 -6.21 4.18
C SER A 57 1.69 -5.75 3.97
N GLY A 58 2.58 -6.01 4.92
CA GLY A 58 4.01 -5.67 4.82
C GLY A 58 4.74 -6.41 3.70
N LYS A 59 4.32 -7.65 3.38
CA LYS A 59 4.83 -8.35 2.19
C LYS A 59 4.31 -7.72 0.91
N ALA A 60 3.03 -7.31 0.88
CA ALA A 60 2.44 -6.66 -0.30
C ALA A 60 3.11 -5.30 -0.58
N ILE A 61 3.35 -4.50 0.46
CA ILE A 61 4.10 -3.23 0.36
C ILE A 61 5.51 -3.48 -0.20
N ALA A 62 6.25 -4.45 0.36
CA ALA A 62 7.61 -4.74 -0.09
C ALA A 62 7.66 -5.21 -1.56
N LEU A 63 6.67 -6.01 -2.00
CA LEU A 63 6.54 -6.39 -3.41
C LEU A 63 6.24 -5.19 -4.29
N HIS A 64 5.33 -4.31 -3.87
CA HIS A 64 5.00 -3.09 -4.58
C HIS A 64 6.22 -2.19 -4.77
N GLU A 65 6.94 -1.89 -3.69
CA GLU A 65 8.18 -1.11 -3.77
C GLU A 65 9.20 -1.76 -4.73
N ARG A 66 9.33 -3.10 -4.69
CA ARG A 66 10.21 -3.79 -5.62
C ARG A 66 9.74 -3.65 -7.06
N ARG A 67 8.44 -3.67 -7.33
CA ARG A 67 7.88 -3.43 -8.69
C ARG A 67 8.16 -2.02 -9.19
N VAL A 68 8.11 -1.01 -8.32
CA VAL A 68 8.53 0.36 -8.66
C VAL A 68 10.01 0.37 -9.07
N GLN A 69 10.87 -0.21 -8.22
CA GLN A 69 12.33 -0.16 -8.42
C GLN A 69 12.82 -0.99 -9.61
N ILE A 70 12.27 -2.20 -9.81
CA ILE A 70 12.78 -3.14 -10.82
C ILE A 70 12.64 -2.58 -12.23
N ALA A 71 11.62 -1.75 -12.50
CA ALA A 71 11.41 -1.13 -13.81
C ALA A 71 12.63 -0.32 -14.29
N HIS A 72 13.36 0.30 -13.35
CA HIS A 72 14.55 1.11 -13.60
C HIS A 72 15.87 0.39 -13.30
N ALA A 73 15.83 -0.77 -12.63
CA ALA A 73 17.02 -1.58 -12.34
C ALA A 73 17.73 -2.03 -13.64
N PRO A 74 19.01 -2.47 -13.59
CA PRO A 74 19.68 -3.02 -14.76
C PRO A 74 18.85 -4.11 -15.45
N GLU A 75 18.91 -4.18 -16.79
CA GLU A 75 18.18 -5.18 -17.56
C GLU A 75 18.54 -6.60 -17.11
N GLY A 76 17.51 -7.42 -16.88
CA GLY A 76 17.68 -8.80 -16.43
C GLY A 76 17.97 -8.94 -14.92
N ALA A 77 17.86 -7.85 -14.15
CA ALA A 77 17.92 -7.93 -12.69
C ALA A 77 16.84 -8.88 -12.16
N ALA A 78 17.20 -9.69 -11.16
CA ALA A 78 16.24 -10.59 -10.52
C ALA A 78 15.18 -9.78 -9.76
N PHE A 79 13.91 -10.16 -9.92
CA PHE A 79 12.83 -9.53 -9.19
C PHE A 79 12.97 -9.76 -7.68
N VAL A 80 13.17 -11.02 -7.27
CA VAL A 80 13.37 -11.38 -5.86
C VAL A 80 14.83 -11.14 -5.47
N ASP A 81 15.07 -10.01 -4.80
CA ASP A 81 16.38 -9.65 -4.27
C ASP A 81 16.56 -10.12 -2.81
N GLN A 82 17.75 -9.90 -2.26
CA GLN A 82 18.07 -10.30 -0.88
C GLN A 82 17.14 -9.62 0.14
N ARG A 83 16.75 -8.37 -0.11
CA ARG A 83 15.85 -7.61 0.77
C ARG A 83 14.49 -8.31 0.87
N LEU A 84 13.91 -8.72 -0.25
CA LEU A 84 12.64 -9.47 -0.27
C LEU A 84 12.77 -10.85 0.39
N GLN A 85 13.87 -11.57 0.16
CA GLN A 85 14.11 -12.86 0.80
C GLN A 85 14.18 -12.73 2.33
N ASP A 86 14.93 -11.75 2.82
CA ASP A 86 15.09 -11.49 4.25
C ASP A 86 13.75 -11.12 4.89
N LEU A 87 12.99 -10.23 4.25
CA LEU A 87 11.68 -9.79 4.72
C LEU A 87 10.70 -10.97 4.84
N TRP A 88 10.74 -11.94 3.93
CA TRP A 88 9.82 -13.09 3.95
C TRP A 88 9.92 -13.91 5.25
N GLY A 89 11.14 -14.06 5.78
CA GLY A 89 11.43 -14.79 7.01
C GLY A 89 11.32 -13.97 8.29
N GLN A 90 11.37 -12.64 8.22
CA GLN A 90 11.48 -11.77 9.40
C GLN A 90 10.16 -11.07 9.72
N HIS A 91 9.40 -11.61 10.67
CA HIS A 91 8.09 -11.07 11.06
C HIS A 91 8.15 -9.60 11.51
N GLY A 92 9.07 -9.25 12.42
CA GLY A 92 9.21 -7.87 12.89
C GLY A 92 9.49 -6.86 11.78
N ARG A 93 10.22 -7.27 10.73
CA ARG A 93 10.53 -6.42 9.57
C ARG A 93 9.30 -6.14 8.70
N LYS A 94 8.32 -7.05 8.66
CA LYS A 94 7.04 -6.82 7.96
C LYS A 94 6.23 -5.74 8.66
N LEU A 95 6.21 -5.76 9.99
CA LEU A 95 5.53 -4.74 10.80
C LEU A 95 6.23 -3.38 10.69
N GLU A 96 7.56 -3.37 10.61
CA GLU A 96 8.35 -2.16 10.33
C GLU A 96 7.96 -1.55 8.98
N VAL A 97 7.92 -2.35 7.91
CA VAL A 97 7.48 -1.88 6.59
C VAL A 97 6.05 -1.33 6.61
N VAL A 98 5.11 -1.97 7.33
CA VAL A 98 3.74 -1.44 7.49
C VAL A 98 3.76 -0.09 8.21
N HIS A 99 4.49 0.01 9.31
CA HIS A 99 4.57 1.25 10.08
C HIS A 99 5.18 2.39 9.25
N GLU A 100 6.31 2.16 8.57
CA GLU A 100 6.96 3.15 7.70
C GLU A 100 6.04 3.59 6.55
N PHE A 101 5.35 2.65 5.92
CA PHE A 101 4.41 2.95 4.84
C PHE A 101 3.25 3.84 5.31
N LEU A 102 2.63 3.50 6.45
CA LEU A 102 1.52 4.29 7.02
C LEU A 102 1.97 5.61 7.65
N VAL A 103 3.23 5.74 8.06
CA VAL A 103 3.77 7.02 8.56
C VAL A 103 4.02 7.98 7.40
N THR A 104 4.65 7.47 6.33
CA THR A 104 5.03 8.29 5.17
C THR A 104 3.86 8.59 4.25
N GLU A 105 2.92 7.66 4.12
CA GLU A 105 1.77 7.70 3.22
C GLU A 105 2.14 8.21 1.83
N GLU A 106 3.10 7.55 1.18
CA GLU A 106 3.60 7.95 -0.14
C GLU A 106 2.48 8.08 -1.20
N TYR A 107 1.40 7.31 -1.03
CA TYR A 107 0.22 7.33 -1.89
C TYR A 107 -1.00 7.95 -1.21
N TRP A 108 -0.76 8.92 -0.34
CA TRP A 108 -1.79 9.75 0.28
C TRP A 108 -2.70 10.41 -0.77
N PHE A 109 -4.00 10.44 -0.48
CA PHE A 109 -5.03 10.83 -1.44
C PHE A 109 -6.05 11.84 -0.89
N ASP A 110 -5.79 12.44 0.29
CA ASP A 110 -6.60 13.54 0.81
C ASP A 110 -6.12 14.91 0.29
N VAL A 111 -6.87 15.97 0.62
CA VAL A 111 -6.67 17.34 0.15
C VAL A 111 -5.41 17.99 0.75
N GLU A 112 -5.16 17.76 2.04
CA GLU A 112 -3.97 18.26 2.72
C GLU A 112 -2.81 17.28 2.55
N PRO A 113 -1.53 17.71 2.61
CA PRO A 113 -0.40 16.78 2.60
C PRO A 113 -0.43 15.83 3.81
N ALA A 114 0.06 14.61 3.64
CA ALA A 114 0.30 13.68 4.74
C ALA A 114 1.20 14.33 5.81
N ASN A 115 0.93 14.04 7.09
CA ASN A 115 1.69 14.55 8.22
C ASN A 115 2.38 13.39 8.96
N PRO A 116 3.65 13.09 8.64
CA PRO A 116 4.35 11.93 9.21
C PRO A 116 4.48 11.96 10.72
N GLU A 117 4.63 13.15 11.34
CA GLU A 117 4.74 13.27 12.79
C GLU A 117 3.42 12.94 13.48
N GLU A 118 2.31 13.40 12.91
CA GLU A 118 0.98 13.09 13.42
C GLU A 118 0.63 11.62 13.20
N ASN A 119 0.91 11.09 12.01
CA ASN A 119 0.72 9.68 11.68
C ASN A 119 1.52 8.78 12.64
N ALA A 120 2.80 9.07 12.87
CA ALA A 120 3.63 8.31 13.81
C ALA A 120 3.08 8.34 15.24
N ARG A 121 2.51 9.47 15.67
CA ARG A 121 1.87 9.58 16.99
C ARG A 121 0.64 8.69 17.09
N VAL A 122 -0.20 8.64 16.06
CA VAL A 122 -1.41 7.80 16.01
C VAL A 122 -1.04 6.31 15.90
N LEU A 123 0.02 5.99 15.16
CA LEU A 123 0.46 4.62 14.88
C LEU A 123 1.41 4.03 15.94
N GLY A 124 1.65 4.73 17.06
CA GLY A 124 2.54 4.27 18.13
C GLY A 124 2.20 2.87 18.68
N THR A 125 0.94 2.45 18.55
CA THR A 125 0.47 1.09 18.86
C THR A 125 1.15 0.02 17.98
N ILE A 126 1.33 0.29 16.68
CA ILE A 126 2.01 -0.65 15.76
C ILE A 126 3.49 -0.78 16.15
N GLU A 127 4.15 0.32 16.49
CA GLU A 127 5.54 0.31 16.95
C GLU A 127 5.71 -0.50 18.26
N ALA A 128 4.75 -0.39 19.19
CA ALA A 128 4.72 -1.24 20.37
C ALA A 128 4.53 -2.73 20.00
N TRP A 129 3.61 -3.03 19.09
CA TRP A 129 3.35 -4.40 18.65
C TRP A 129 4.55 -5.01 17.94
N LYS A 130 5.35 -4.24 17.20
CA LYS A 130 6.60 -4.70 16.57
C LYS A 130 7.56 -5.35 17.56
N ARG A 131 7.75 -4.72 18.73
CA ARG A 131 8.71 -5.17 19.76
C ARG A 131 8.33 -6.52 20.35
N ASP A 132 7.05 -6.71 20.64
CA ASP A 132 6.54 -7.90 21.33
C ASP A 132 5.71 -8.83 20.43
N HIS A 133 5.80 -8.68 19.09
CA HIS A 133 4.84 -9.27 18.13
C HIS A 133 4.67 -10.79 18.28
N ASN A 134 5.74 -11.54 18.53
CA ASN A 134 5.66 -12.99 18.68
C ASN A 134 4.85 -13.39 19.91
N LEU A 135 5.09 -12.71 21.02
CA LEU A 135 4.38 -12.94 22.28
C LEU A 135 2.92 -12.51 22.15
N ILE A 136 2.67 -11.31 21.62
CA ILE A 136 1.32 -10.75 21.44
C ILE A 136 0.48 -11.63 20.51
N LYS A 137 1.04 -12.03 19.37
CA LYS A 137 0.37 -12.90 18.39
C LYS A 137 0.03 -14.27 18.98
N GLN A 138 0.92 -14.88 19.77
CA GLN A 138 0.65 -16.19 20.36
C GLN A 138 -0.41 -16.11 21.47
N ARG A 139 -0.40 -15.03 22.26
CA ARG A 139 -1.33 -14.83 23.37
C ARG A 139 -2.79 -14.75 22.96
N GLY A 140 -3.14 -14.46 21.69
CA GLY A 140 -4.54 -14.56 21.25
C GLY A 140 -5.01 -15.96 20.87
N PHE A 141 -4.10 -16.93 20.69
CA PHE A 141 -4.42 -18.27 20.21
C PHE A 141 -4.14 -19.38 21.22
N TYR A 142 -3.18 -19.19 22.13
CA TYR A 142 -2.66 -20.25 23.00
C TYR A 142 -2.69 -19.82 24.47
N VAL A 143 -2.77 -20.82 25.34
CA VAL A 143 -2.48 -20.67 26.77
C VAL A 143 -0.97 -20.80 26.95
N ASP A 144 -0.37 -19.86 27.66
CA ASP A 144 1.06 -19.85 28.01
C ASP A 144 1.25 -20.04 29.52
N VAL A 145 2.49 -20.04 30.00
CA VAL A 145 2.84 -20.19 31.42
C VAL A 145 3.84 -19.10 31.82
N THR A 146 3.60 -18.41 32.94
CA THR A 146 4.54 -17.42 33.49
C THR A 146 5.84 -18.09 33.98
N ALA A 147 6.86 -17.28 34.27
CA ALA A 147 8.10 -17.78 34.88
C ALA A 147 7.86 -18.50 36.23
N ASP A 148 6.78 -18.13 36.94
CA ASP A 148 6.38 -18.70 38.22
C ASP A 148 5.47 -19.93 38.08
N GLY A 149 5.09 -20.31 36.86
CA GLY A 149 4.27 -21.50 36.58
C GLY A 149 2.77 -21.23 36.44
N ASP A 150 2.32 -19.98 36.48
CA ASP A 150 0.91 -19.63 36.38
C ASP A 150 0.43 -19.63 34.92
N PRO A 151 -0.78 -20.15 34.62
CA PRO A 151 -1.31 -20.12 33.27
C PRO A 151 -1.66 -18.67 32.85
N VAL A 152 -1.13 -18.26 31.71
CA VAL A 152 -1.51 -17.01 31.03
C VAL A 152 -2.53 -17.39 29.95
N THR A 153 -3.78 -17.03 30.19
CA THR A 153 -4.83 -17.21 29.18
C THR A 153 -4.91 -15.97 28.28
N PRO A 154 -5.49 -16.10 27.07
CA PRO A 154 -5.66 -14.97 26.17
C PRO A 154 -6.36 -13.75 26.78
N GLN A 155 -7.11 -13.87 27.89
CA GLN A 155 -8.01 -12.85 28.45
C GLN A 155 -7.34 -11.62 29.09
N GLU A 156 -6.01 -11.46 29.02
CA GLU A 156 -5.36 -10.23 29.47
C GLU A 156 -5.78 -9.04 28.60
N VAL A 157 -6.23 -7.96 29.26
CA VAL A 157 -6.91 -6.80 28.66
C VAL A 157 -6.03 -6.13 27.58
N ALA A 158 -6.29 -6.48 26.32
CA ALA A 158 -5.85 -5.68 25.19
C ALA A 158 -6.79 -4.48 25.04
N ASP A 159 -6.23 -3.32 24.70
CA ASP A 159 -7.01 -2.11 24.43
C ASP A 159 -7.81 -2.29 23.13
N ALA A 160 -9.14 -2.41 23.25
CA ALA A 160 -10.04 -2.67 22.13
C ALA A 160 -10.08 -1.50 21.14
N ASP A 161 -9.96 -0.27 21.63
CA ASP A 161 -10.00 0.92 20.81
C ASP A 161 -8.69 1.05 20.03
N ALA A 162 -7.55 0.82 20.68
CA ALA A 162 -6.26 0.77 20.00
C ALA A 162 -6.20 -0.32 18.91
N VAL A 163 -6.82 -1.49 19.14
CA VAL A 163 -6.90 -2.54 18.11
C VAL A 163 -7.80 -2.11 16.95
N ARG A 164 -8.94 -1.46 17.23
CA ARG A 164 -9.84 -0.94 16.19
C ARG A 164 -9.14 0.12 15.35
N ASP A 165 -8.41 1.04 15.97
CA ASP A 165 -7.67 2.09 15.28
C ASP A 165 -6.62 1.49 14.35
N VAL A 166 -5.83 0.53 14.83
CA VAL A 166 -4.84 -0.17 13.98
C VAL A 166 -5.51 -0.84 12.79
N ILE A 167 -6.62 -1.56 13.00
CA ILE A 167 -7.33 -2.21 11.90
C ILE A 167 -7.79 -1.18 10.87
N SER A 168 -8.37 -0.06 11.30
CA SER A 168 -8.84 1.00 10.41
C SER A 168 -7.72 1.56 9.51
N HIS A 169 -6.53 1.79 10.06
CA HIS A 169 -5.39 2.29 9.27
C HIS A 169 -4.85 1.21 8.31
N VAL A 170 -4.62 -0.01 8.80
CA VAL A 170 -4.05 -1.10 7.99
C VAL A 170 -4.97 -1.48 6.84
N HIS A 171 -6.28 -1.36 7.03
CA HIS A 171 -7.27 -1.66 6.00
C HIS A 171 -7.16 -0.75 4.77
N GLN A 172 -6.59 0.46 4.91
CA GLN A 172 -6.40 1.39 3.80
C GLN A 172 -5.22 1.04 2.90
N ILE A 173 -4.27 0.21 3.38
CA ILE A 173 -3.03 -0.12 2.66
C ILE A 173 -3.32 -0.70 1.28
N GLY A 174 -4.31 -1.59 1.16
CA GLY A 174 -4.67 -2.17 -0.13
C GLY A 174 -4.96 -1.09 -1.16
N TRP A 175 -5.82 -0.14 -0.81
CA TRP A 175 -6.22 0.95 -1.70
C TRP A 175 -5.09 1.95 -1.95
N GLN A 176 -4.29 2.27 -0.93
CA GLN A 176 -3.10 3.10 -1.09
C GLN A 176 -2.11 2.47 -2.09
N LEU A 177 -1.86 1.15 -1.99
CA LEU A 177 -1.00 0.45 -2.94
C LEU A 177 -1.58 0.50 -4.36
N ARG A 178 -2.87 0.22 -4.54
CA ARG A 178 -3.53 0.30 -5.85
C ARG A 178 -3.48 1.70 -6.47
N SER A 179 -3.67 2.73 -5.64
CA SER A 179 -3.49 4.12 -6.05
C SER A 179 -2.04 4.39 -6.46
N GLY A 180 -1.07 3.84 -5.71
CA GLY A 180 0.35 3.85 -6.04
C GLY A 180 0.66 3.20 -7.38
N GLU A 181 0.06 2.03 -7.70
CA GLU A 181 0.26 1.38 -9.00
C GLU A 181 -0.19 2.29 -10.15
N HIS A 182 -1.27 3.04 -9.97
CA HIS A 182 -1.75 3.99 -10.97
C HIS A 182 -0.85 5.23 -11.10
N ILE A 183 -0.42 5.79 -9.97
CA ILE A 183 0.49 6.94 -9.93
C ILE A 183 1.81 6.57 -10.60
N GLU A 184 2.40 5.45 -10.20
CA GLU A 184 3.68 4.98 -10.70
C GLU A 184 3.59 4.52 -12.16
N GLY A 185 2.52 3.84 -12.56
CA GLY A 185 2.28 3.51 -13.96
C GLY A 185 2.16 4.75 -14.85
N LYS A 186 1.53 5.82 -14.37
CA LYS A 186 1.50 7.11 -15.10
C LYS A 186 2.88 7.74 -15.18
N ARG A 187 3.65 7.76 -14.08
CA ARG A 187 5.03 8.28 -14.07
C ARG A 187 5.92 7.50 -15.05
N GLN A 188 5.81 6.17 -15.07
CA GLN A 188 6.50 5.28 -16.01
C GLN A 188 6.14 5.60 -17.47
N LEU A 189 4.86 5.78 -17.79
CA LEU A 189 4.43 6.16 -19.14
C LEU A 189 4.94 7.55 -19.54
N GLN A 190 4.93 8.52 -18.63
CA GLN A 190 5.46 9.87 -18.88
C GLN A 190 6.96 9.84 -19.11
N HIS A 191 7.70 9.02 -18.35
CA HIS A 191 9.15 8.85 -18.48
C HIS A 191 9.56 8.27 -19.84
N GLU A 192 8.75 7.38 -20.40
CA GLU A 192 9.00 6.78 -21.72
C GLU A 192 8.56 7.67 -22.89
N GLN A 193 7.84 8.77 -22.65
CA GLN A 193 7.33 9.66 -23.69
C GLN A 193 8.38 10.69 -24.10
N ASP A 194 8.57 10.83 -25.41
CA ASP A 194 9.28 11.97 -25.98
C ASP A 194 8.48 13.25 -25.74
N VAL A 195 9.12 14.25 -25.15
CA VAL A 195 8.61 15.63 -25.10
C VAL A 195 9.19 16.36 -26.31
N PRO A 196 8.36 16.74 -27.30
CA PRO A 196 8.87 17.46 -28.47
C PRO A 196 9.37 18.86 -28.06
N PRO A 197 10.29 19.45 -28.83
CA PRO A 197 10.63 20.86 -28.73
C PRO A 197 9.40 21.76 -28.63
N ALA A 198 9.39 22.64 -27.63
CA ALA A 198 8.37 23.67 -27.51
C ALA A 198 8.49 24.71 -28.64
N THR A 199 7.37 25.28 -29.04
CA THR A 199 7.33 26.38 -30.00
C THR A 199 7.88 27.66 -29.37
N GLU A 200 8.37 28.59 -30.19
CA GLU A 200 8.86 29.89 -29.68
C GLU A 200 7.77 30.71 -28.98
N GLU A 201 6.50 30.52 -29.35
CA GLU A 201 5.37 31.16 -28.67
C GLU A 201 5.17 30.62 -27.24
N GLU A 202 5.27 29.30 -27.06
CA GLU A 202 5.21 28.66 -25.73
C GLU A 202 6.41 29.07 -24.86
N ILE A 203 7.61 29.11 -25.45
CA ILE A 203 8.84 29.57 -24.78
C ILE A 203 8.68 31.01 -24.28
N GLU A 204 8.18 31.91 -25.12
CA GLU A 204 7.97 33.31 -24.73
C GLU A 204 6.85 33.45 -23.68
N GLY A 205 5.84 32.58 -23.72
CA GLY A 205 4.82 32.45 -22.68
C GLY A 205 5.42 32.09 -21.32
N VAL A 206 6.35 31.12 -21.27
CA VAL A 206 7.04 30.72 -20.04
C VAL A 206 7.94 31.84 -19.52
N ARG A 207 8.75 32.47 -20.38
CA ARG A 207 9.59 33.63 -20.00
C ARG A 207 8.75 34.75 -19.38
N ARG A 208 7.57 35.02 -19.94
CA ARG A 208 6.63 36.02 -19.42
C ARG A 208 6.07 35.65 -18.05
N THR A 209 5.81 34.37 -17.83
CA THR A 209 5.23 33.85 -16.59
C THR A 209 6.28 33.81 -15.47
N MET A 210 7.53 33.49 -15.79
CA MET A 210 8.64 33.35 -14.85
C MET A 210 9.50 34.60 -14.73
N ARG A 211 8.99 35.80 -15.06
CA ARG A 211 9.75 37.07 -15.03
C ARG A 211 10.37 37.42 -13.67
N SER A 212 9.82 36.87 -12.59
CA SER A 212 10.31 37.07 -11.21
C SER A 212 11.32 36.02 -10.77
N VAL A 213 11.60 35.01 -11.59
CA VAL A 213 12.60 33.96 -11.35
C VAL A 213 13.94 34.41 -11.92
N ASP A 214 15.03 33.89 -11.35
CA ASP A 214 16.39 34.17 -11.85
C ASP A 214 16.51 33.87 -13.36
N PRO A 215 16.97 34.86 -14.18
CA PRO A 215 17.12 34.69 -15.61
C PRO A 215 17.97 33.49 -16.03
N GLU A 216 19.00 33.11 -15.27
CA GLU A 216 19.84 31.95 -15.61
C GLU A 216 19.07 30.64 -15.45
N VAL A 217 18.21 30.54 -14.42
CA VAL A 217 17.34 29.37 -14.20
C VAL A 217 16.27 29.30 -15.30
N VAL A 218 15.68 30.44 -15.67
CA VAL A 218 14.67 30.50 -16.73
C VAL A 218 15.28 30.14 -18.09
N GLU A 219 16.47 30.65 -18.43
CA GLU A 219 17.12 30.30 -19.71
C GLU A 219 17.60 28.85 -19.76
N GLY A 220 18.03 28.28 -18.63
CA GLY A 220 18.31 26.84 -18.53
C GLY A 220 17.08 25.99 -18.81
N PHE A 221 15.93 26.35 -18.21
CA PHE A 221 14.65 25.67 -18.44
C PHE A 221 14.16 25.84 -19.89
N VAL A 222 14.24 27.05 -20.43
CA VAL A 222 13.88 27.36 -21.83
C VAL A 222 14.78 26.64 -22.83
N GLY A 223 16.08 26.51 -22.52
CA GLY A 223 17.01 25.71 -23.32
C GLY A 223 16.53 24.27 -23.44
N SER A 224 16.18 23.65 -22.30
CA SER A 224 15.62 22.30 -22.27
C SER A 224 14.29 22.20 -23.04
N MET A 225 13.40 23.20 -22.94
CA MET A 225 12.16 23.21 -23.70
C MET A 225 12.40 23.27 -25.22
N ARG A 226 13.40 24.04 -25.67
CA ARG A 226 13.72 24.19 -27.10
C ARG A 226 14.33 22.93 -27.70
N GLU A 227 15.07 22.15 -26.91
CA GLU A 227 15.64 20.88 -27.36
C GLU A 227 14.63 19.72 -27.31
N GLY A 228 13.63 19.83 -26.43
CA GLY A 228 12.77 18.71 -26.07
C GLY A 228 13.53 17.70 -25.21
N THR A 229 12.87 16.60 -24.86
CA THR A 229 13.49 15.53 -24.07
C THR A 229 13.09 14.19 -24.65
N LYS A 230 14.08 13.30 -24.82
CA LYS A 230 13.82 11.94 -25.28
C LYS A 230 13.33 11.10 -24.11
N GLY A 231 12.28 10.34 -24.34
CA GLY A 231 11.80 9.37 -23.38
C GLY A 231 12.85 8.28 -23.15
N GLU A 232 12.95 7.83 -21.91
CA GLU A 232 13.86 6.78 -21.50
C GLU A 232 13.10 5.46 -21.32
N LYS A 233 13.57 4.41 -22.01
CA LYS A 233 12.94 3.08 -21.93
C LYS A 233 13.15 2.46 -20.56
N LEU A 234 12.11 1.78 -20.07
CA LEU A 234 12.21 0.96 -18.87
C LEU A 234 13.01 -0.32 -19.16
N ASN A 235 14.10 -0.52 -18.41
CA ASN A 235 15.01 -1.66 -18.56
C ASN A 235 14.31 -3.00 -18.35
N ASN A 236 13.35 -3.06 -17.42
CA ASN A 236 12.59 -4.28 -17.11
C ASN A 236 11.10 -4.06 -17.34
N ARG A 237 10.72 -3.58 -18.54
CA ARG A 237 9.34 -3.23 -18.93
C ARG A 237 8.29 -4.30 -18.58
N ALA A 238 8.65 -5.58 -18.61
CA ALA A 238 7.73 -6.67 -18.27
C ALA A 238 7.18 -6.60 -16.83
N HIS A 239 7.85 -5.88 -15.93
CA HIS A 239 7.42 -5.65 -14.55
C HIS A 239 6.76 -4.28 -14.32
N ALA A 240 6.69 -3.42 -15.35
CA ALA A 240 6.07 -2.10 -15.27
C ALA A 240 4.57 -2.22 -14.91
N PHE A 241 4.03 -1.17 -14.29
CA PHE A 241 2.60 -1.15 -13.96
C PHE A 241 1.77 -0.99 -15.23
N VAL A 242 0.76 -1.86 -15.38
CA VAL A 242 -0.19 -1.79 -16.49
C VAL A 242 -1.42 -1.06 -15.98
N LEU A 243 -1.66 0.14 -16.50
CA LEU A 243 -2.83 0.92 -16.13
C LEU A 243 -4.11 0.30 -16.70
N PRO A 244 -5.18 0.14 -15.90
CA PRO A 244 -6.45 -0.32 -16.41
C PRO A 244 -7.04 0.71 -17.37
N ALA A 245 -7.66 0.24 -18.45
CA ALA A 245 -8.34 1.11 -19.42
C ALA A 245 -9.56 1.85 -18.81
N SER A 246 -10.11 1.34 -17.71
CA SER A 246 -11.27 1.91 -17.00
C SER A 246 -11.14 1.65 -15.50
N PRO A 247 -11.50 2.61 -14.64
CA PRO A 247 -11.53 2.41 -13.18
C PRO A 247 -12.55 1.37 -12.73
N PHE A 248 -13.53 1.00 -13.57
CA PHE A 248 -14.50 -0.05 -13.25
C PHE A 248 -13.95 -1.46 -13.48
N ASN A 249 -12.84 -1.61 -14.18
CA ASN A 249 -12.22 -2.92 -14.41
C ASN A 249 -11.57 -3.49 -13.14
N THR A 250 -11.44 -2.67 -12.10
CA THR A 250 -10.79 -3.02 -10.82
C THR A 250 -11.78 -3.31 -9.69
N VAL A 251 -13.09 -3.17 -9.93
CA VAL A 251 -14.13 -3.49 -8.93
C VAL A 251 -14.06 -4.96 -8.54
N GLY A 252 -14.05 -5.24 -7.23
CA GLY A 252 -13.94 -6.59 -6.67
C GLY A 252 -12.55 -7.22 -6.78
N GLN A 253 -11.53 -6.48 -7.22
CA GLN A 253 -10.15 -6.95 -7.19
C GLN A 253 -9.52 -6.74 -5.80
N PRO A 254 -8.59 -7.61 -5.38
CA PRO A 254 -7.92 -7.46 -4.09
C PRO A 254 -7.22 -6.10 -3.93
N GLY A 255 -7.34 -5.48 -2.77
CA GLY A 255 -6.78 -4.15 -2.49
C GLY A 255 -7.62 -2.98 -3.01
N TYR A 256 -8.79 -3.23 -3.61
CA TYR A 256 -9.74 -2.18 -3.99
C TYR A 256 -10.94 -2.11 -3.04
N GLU A 257 -10.96 -2.90 -1.95
CA GLU A 257 -12.14 -3.07 -1.08
C GLU A 257 -12.55 -1.76 -0.39
N ALA A 258 -11.58 -0.91 -0.03
CA ALA A 258 -11.88 0.41 0.53
C ALA A 258 -12.52 1.33 -0.52
N GLN A 259 -11.98 1.35 -1.76
CA GLN A 259 -12.58 2.09 -2.86
C GLN A 259 -13.99 1.56 -3.19
N ASP A 260 -14.16 0.25 -3.22
CA ASP A 260 -15.45 -0.38 -3.50
C ASP A 260 -16.48 0.03 -2.44
N ARG A 261 -16.13 0.04 -1.15
CA ARG A 261 -17.04 0.53 -0.10
C ARG A 261 -17.46 1.98 -0.29
N GLU A 262 -16.52 2.86 -0.62
CA GLU A 262 -16.84 4.28 -0.90
C GLU A 262 -17.72 4.42 -2.15
N LEU A 263 -17.41 3.68 -3.22
CA LEU A 263 -18.24 3.66 -4.43
C LEU A 263 -19.66 3.13 -4.16
N TRP A 264 -19.78 2.10 -3.31
CA TRP A 264 -21.07 1.56 -2.90
C TRP A 264 -21.85 2.54 -2.01
N ALA A 265 -21.19 3.23 -1.08
CA ALA A 265 -21.82 4.27 -0.27
C ALA A 265 -22.35 5.42 -1.14
N LEU A 266 -21.53 5.92 -2.07
CA LEU A 266 -21.93 6.95 -3.03
C LEU A 266 -23.06 6.49 -3.95
N ALA A 267 -23.07 5.22 -4.37
CA ALA A 267 -24.15 4.66 -5.18
C ALA A 267 -25.47 4.58 -4.39
N GLN A 268 -25.42 4.22 -3.10
CA GLN A 268 -26.59 4.22 -2.22
C GLN A 268 -27.11 5.63 -1.97
N GLU A 269 -26.23 6.60 -1.69
CA GLU A 269 -26.61 8.01 -1.56
C GLU A 269 -27.20 8.58 -2.86
N GLY A 270 -26.68 8.15 -4.02
CA GLY A 270 -27.22 8.49 -5.32
C GLY A 270 -28.63 7.92 -5.55
N LEU A 271 -28.88 6.67 -5.16
CA LEU A 271 -30.17 6.00 -5.25
C LEU A 271 -31.21 6.58 -4.28
N GLU A 272 -30.79 6.96 -3.07
CA GLU A 272 -31.65 7.66 -2.10
C GLU A 272 -32.04 9.06 -2.59
N ASN A 273 -31.15 9.73 -3.33
CA ASN A 273 -31.41 11.05 -3.92
C ASN A 273 -32.21 11.01 -5.23
N THR A 274 -32.24 9.89 -5.96
CA THR A 274 -33.06 9.73 -7.18
C THR A 274 -34.46 9.18 -6.92
N GLY A 275 -34.75 8.69 -5.70
CA GLY A 275 -36.08 8.20 -5.33
C GLY A 275 -36.50 6.91 -6.05
N GLU A 276 -35.60 6.26 -6.77
CA GLU A 276 -35.86 4.95 -7.37
C GLU A 276 -35.43 3.86 -6.40
N VAL A 277 -36.38 3.41 -5.59
CA VAL A 277 -36.26 2.13 -4.86
C VAL A 277 -36.19 1.03 -5.92
N PRO A 278 -35.09 0.26 -6.03
CA PRO A 278 -35.07 -0.88 -6.92
C PRO A 278 -36.06 -1.90 -6.36
N ASP A 279 -37.06 -2.21 -7.18
CA ASP A 279 -38.13 -3.14 -6.86
C ASP A 279 -37.52 -4.49 -6.51
N SER A 280 -37.58 -4.81 -5.23
CA SER A 280 -37.16 -6.10 -4.70
C SER A 280 -38.07 -7.21 -5.23
N THR A 281 -37.41 -8.33 -5.51
CA THR A 281 -37.89 -9.74 -5.61
C THR A 281 -38.42 -10.27 -6.95
N PRO A 282 -38.24 -11.58 -7.25
CA PRO A 282 -37.40 -12.62 -6.62
C PRO A 282 -36.24 -13.13 -7.49
#